data_AF-A0A517ZTD6-F1
#
_entry.id   AF-A0A517ZTD6-F1
#
_cell.length_a   1.000
_cell.length_b   1.000
_cell.length_c   1.000
_cell.angle_alpha   90.00
_cell.angle_beta   90.00
_cell.angle_gamma   90.00
#
_symmetry.space_group_name_H-M   'P 1'
#
loop_
_entity.id
_entity.type
_entity.pdbx_description
1 polymer ?
#
loop_
_entity_poly.entity_id
_entity_poly.type
_entity_poly.pdbx_seq_one_letter_code
_entity_poly.pdbx_strand_id
1 'polypeptide(L)'
;MSNPHQPNVLLEVASLSMRLSTKFVQPYSHPKSPQKFTQSQLLTILILKAYLKTTYRGIIDILGASDQLRERMELTRLPHYSTLKYFADRSHVLEITDAMLAEIIKEFAADADEASMDSTGLETSSASAHFRVRSGKTRKKYVKLSVCIVAGSMLPAGLVVGWGPGNDKCEAPELLEKVRHVTQPKRLFADAGYDAEWIHMYCREGWGVQSWIPPAVHRADGSVGGEYRQQMTKQRLKKNGYGRRWLVESFMSGLKRTMGSALAARSESSLIIEAGLKVLAYALRR
;
A
#
# COMPACT_ATOMS: atom_id res chain seq x y z
N MET A 1 -18.08 35.26 13.09
CA MET A 1 -16.87 34.61 13.60
C MET A 1 -16.63 33.38 12.73
N SER A 2 -15.69 33.49 11.79
CA SER A 2 -15.34 32.45 10.82
C SER A 2 -14.76 31.25 11.56
N ASN A 3 -15.38 30.08 11.36
CA ASN A 3 -14.89 28.79 11.82
C ASN A 3 -13.43 28.64 11.34
N PRO A 4 -12.45 28.26 12.19
CA PRO A 4 -11.08 28.05 11.74
C PRO A 4 -11.09 27.06 10.57
N HIS A 5 -10.48 27.46 9.45
CA HIS A 5 -10.48 26.73 8.18
C HIS A 5 -10.23 25.25 8.43
N GLN A 6 -11.27 24.41 8.26
CA GLN A 6 -11.07 22.98 8.21
C GLN A 6 -10.12 22.71 7.04
N PRO A 7 -8.93 22.11 7.28
CA PRO A 7 -7.92 21.98 6.25
C PRO A 7 -8.48 21.13 5.10
N ASN A 8 -8.31 21.62 3.87
CA ASN A 8 -8.74 20.87 2.70
C ASN A 8 -7.80 19.68 2.51
N VAL A 9 -8.28 18.48 2.86
CA VAL A 9 -7.51 17.23 2.81
C VAL A 9 -6.81 17.00 1.47
N LEU A 10 -7.41 17.42 0.36
CA LEU A 10 -6.78 17.28 -0.96
C LEU A 10 -5.53 18.15 -1.11
N LEU A 11 -5.56 19.38 -0.59
CA LEU A 11 -4.41 20.29 -0.58
C LEU A 11 -3.32 19.80 0.38
N GLU A 12 -3.71 19.21 1.51
CA GLU A 12 -2.77 18.61 2.46
C GLU A 12 -2.08 17.39 1.86
N VAL A 13 -2.83 16.49 1.20
CA VAL A 13 -2.25 15.34 0.48
C VAL A 13 -1.26 15.82 -0.59
N ALA A 14 -1.58 16.87 -1.34
CA ALA A 14 -0.66 17.44 -2.32
C ALA A 14 0.62 18.00 -1.66
N SER A 15 0.47 18.76 -0.58
CA SER A 15 1.59 19.38 0.15
C SER A 15 2.50 18.33 0.79
N LEU A 16 1.92 17.32 1.45
CA LEU A 16 2.65 16.20 2.03
C LEU A 16 3.38 15.37 0.98
N SER A 17 2.73 15.10 -0.17
CA SER A 17 3.34 14.39 -1.30
C SER A 17 4.56 15.13 -1.84
N MET A 18 4.45 16.45 -2.05
CA MET A 18 5.57 17.28 -2.52
C MET A 18 6.72 17.23 -1.53
N ARG A 19 6.43 17.51 -0.25
CA ARG A 19 7.45 17.52 0.82
C ARG A 19 8.17 16.19 0.95
N LEU A 20 7.44 15.07 1.00
CA LEU A 20 8.06 13.75 1.15
C LEU A 20 8.81 13.33 -0.11
N SER A 21 8.25 13.52 -1.30
CA SER A 21 8.88 13.08 -2.54
C SER A 21 10.23 13.75 -2.77
N THR A 22 10.40 15.03 -2.42
CA THR A 22 11.69 15.74 -2.59
C THR A 22 12.87 15.09 -1.86
N LYS A 23 12.61 14.29 -0.81
CA LYS A 23 13.65 13.52 -0.09
C LYS A 23 14.15 12.32 -0.90
N PHE A 24 13.34 11.79 -1.81
CA PHE A 24 13.58 10.51 -2.50
C PHE A 24 13.81 10.63 -4.00
N VAL A 25 13.53 11.78 -4.60
CA VAL A 25 13.81 12.02 -6.01
C VAL A 25 14.63 13.28 -6.23
N GLN A 26 15.59 13.19 -7.15
CA GLN A 26 16.27 14.37 -7.68
C GLN A 26 15.26 15.27 -8.40
N PRO A 27 15.45 16.60 -8.40
CA PRO A 27 14.53 17.51 -9.09
C PRO A 27 14.28 17.10 -10.54
N TYR A 28 15.31 16.67 -11.26
CA TYR A 28 15.21 16.22 -12.65
C TYR A 28 15.90 14.87 -12.85
N SER A 29 15.45 14.09 -13.84
CA SER A 29 16.02 12.75 -14.09
C SER A 29 17.42 12.78 -14.70
N HIS A 30 17.80 13.90 -15.32
CA HIS A 30 19.13 14.12 -15.90
C HIS A 30 19.37 15.63 -16.08
N PRO A 31 20.61 16.14 -15.99
CA PRO A 31 20.93 17.56 -16.21
C PRO A 31 20.41 18.11 -17.55
N LYS A 32 20.44 17.28 -18.60
CA LYS A 32 19.97 17.60 -19.97
C LYS A 32 18.48 17.32 -20.23
N SER A 33 17.73 16.86 -19.23
CA SER A 33 16.30 16.61 -19.42
C SER A 33 15.54 17.93 -19.59
N PRO A 34 14.35 17.93 -20.23
CA PRO A 34 13.51 19.12 -20.29
C PRO A 34 13.11 19.51 -18.86
N GLN A 35 13.73 20.55 -18.30
CA GLN A 35 13.52 21.04 -16.93
C GLN A 35 12.18 21.77 -16.78
N LYS A 36 11.10 21.13 -17.26
CA LYS A 36 9.72 21.66 -17.30
C LYS A 36 8.93 21.26 -16.05
N PHE A 37 9.22 20.09 -15.50
CA PHE A 37 8.55 19.52 -14.33
C PHE A 37 9.57 18.80 -13.49
N THR A 38 9.49 18.96 -12.17
CA THR A 38 10.30 18.16 -11.27
C THR A 38 9.74 16.76 -11.13
N GLN A 39 10.57 15.80 -10.72
CA GLN A 39 10.11 14.43 -10.45
C GLN A 39 9.12 14.40 -9.28
N SER A 40 9.30 15.27 -8.27
CA SER A 40 8.37 15.44 -7.15
C SER A 40 6.99 15.92 -7.59
N GLN A 41 6.94 16.86 -8.54
CA GLN A 41 5.68 17.30 -9.16
C GLN A 41 4.99 16.15 -9.88
N LEU A 42 5.71 15.43 -10.75
CA LEU A 42 5.14 14.33 -11.51
C LEU A 42 4.64 13.19 -10.60
N LEU A 43 5.40 12.83 -9.56
CA LEU A 43 5.01 11.82 -8.58
C LEU A 43 3.79 12.26 -7.78
N THR A 44 3.76 13.52 -7.31
CA THR A 44 2.60 14.06 -6.60
C THR A 44 1.34 14.01 -7.46
N ILE A 45 1.45 14.36 -8.74
CA ILE A 45 0.31 14.27 -9.67
C ILE A 45 -0.15 12.81 -9.84
N LEU A 46 0.75 11.83 -9.86
CA LEU A 46 0.38 10.41 -9.88
C LEU A 46 -0.32 9.96 -8.59
N ILE A 47 0.14 10.42 -7.42
CA ILE A 47 -0.51 10.16 -6.12
C ILE A 47 -1.93 10.77 -6.13
N LEU A 48 -2.08 12.02 -6.56
CA LEU A 48 -3.38 12.68 -6.66
C LEU A 48 -4.30 11.99 -7.67
N LYS A 49 -3.77 11.51 -8.79
CA LYS A 49 -4.53 10.69 -9.76
C LYS A 49 -5.08 9.42 -9.09
N ALA A 50 -4.26 8.72 -8.31
CA ALA A 50 -4.69 7.53 -7.57
C ALA A 50 -5.73 7.89 -6.50
N TYR A 51 -5.51 8.97 -5.74
CA TYR A 51 -6.43 9.45 -4.70
C TYR A 51 -7.81 9.82 -5.25
N LEU A 52 -7.83 10.60 -6.33
CA LEU A 52 -9.05 11.08 -6.97
C LEU A 52 -9.71 10.05 -7.89
N LYS A 53 -9.10 8.85 -8.02
CA LYS A 53 -9.61 7.74 -8.85
C LYS A 53 -9.89 8.17 -10.28
N THR A 54 -8.99 8.96 -10.86
CA THR A 54 -9.16 9.55 -12.19
C THR A 54 -8.13 9.04 -13.20
N THR A 55 -8.29 9.45 -14.46
CA THR A 55 -7.37 9.11 -15.55
C THR A 55 -6.22 10.12 -15.64
N TYR A 56 -5.21 9.82 -16.46
CA TYR A 56 -4.13 10.78 -16.73
C TYR A 56 -4.64 12.09 -17.35
N ARG A 57 -5.72 12.07 -18.13
CA ARG A 57 -6.32 13.30 -18.67
C ARG A 57 -7.15 14.00 -17.59
N GLY A 58 -7.96 13.24 -16.87
CA GLY A 58 -8.82 13.80 -15.83
C GLY A 58 -8.06 14.48 -14.69
N ILE A 59 -6.87 13.98 -14.30
CA ILE A 59 -6.06 14.72 -13.32
C ILE A 59 -5.55 16.05 -13.88
N ILE A 60 -5.19 16.13 -15.16
CA ILE A 60 -4.78 17.38 -15.79
C ILE A 60 -5.94 18.38 -15.84
N ASP A 61 -7.15 17.91 -16.17
CA ASP A 61 -8.35 18.76 -16.17
C ASP A 61 -8.65 19.32 -14.77
N ILE A 62 -8.53 18.48 -13.73
CA ILE A 62 -8.70 18.89 -12.33
C ILE A 62 -7.66 19.94 -11.93
N LEU A 63 -6.39 19.75 -12.32
CA LEU A 63 -5.33 20.73 -12.05
C LEU A 63 -5.56 22.04 -12.81
N GLY A 64 -6.07 21.99 -14.04
CA GLY A 64 -6.49 23.18 -14.78
C GLY A 64 -7.57 23.97 -14.05
N ALA A 65 -8.52 23.27 -13.44
CA ALA A 65 -9.63 23.90 -12.70
C ALA A 65 -9.26 24.42 -11.29
N SER A 66 -8.09 24.08 -10.74
CA SER A 66 -7.72 24.43 -9.35
C SER A 66 -6.38 25.16 -9.26
N ASP A 67 -6.43 26.49 -9.10
CA ASP A 67 -5.23 27.31 -8.84
C ASP A 67 -4.52 26.88 -7.55
N GLN A 68 -5.28 26.59 -6.49
CA GLN A 68 -4.73 26.15 -5.20
C GLN A 68 -3.87 24.88 -5.32
N LEU A 69 -4.32 23.87 -6.10
CA LEU A 69 -3.52 22.67 -6.31
C LEU A 69 -2.24 22.96 -7.11
N ARG A 70 -2.32 23.85 -8.11
CA ARG A 70 -1.15 24.28 -8.89
C ARG A 70 -0.16 25.02 -8.02
N GLU A 71 -0.63 25.91 -7.15
CA GLU A 71 0.20 26.65 -6.20
C GLU A 71 0.91 25.72 -5.21
N ARG A 72 0.20 24.76 -4.60
CA ARG A 72 0.80 23.80 -3.65
C ARG A 72 1.90 22.94 -4.26
N MET A 73 1.88 22.73 -5.58
CA MET A 73 2.89 21.96 -6.30
C MET A 73 3.86 22.85 -7.11
N GLU A 74 3.72 24.17 -7.01
CA GLU A 74 4.54 25.15 -7.74
C GLU A 74 4.51 24.93 -9.27
N LEU A 75 3.35 24.57 -9.81
CA LEU A 75 3.17 24.31 -11.24
C LEU A 75 2.95 25.62 -12.01
N THR A 76 3.96 26.01 -12.81
CA THR A 76 3.86 27.16 -13.73
C THR A 76 3.11 26.83 -15.02
N ARG A 77 2.98 25.54 -15.35
CA ARG A 77 2.23 25.01 -16.49
C ARG A 77 1.71 23.62 -16.18
N LEU A 78 0.75 23.14 -16.96
CA LEU A 78 0.26 21.76 -16.83
C LEU A 78 1.09 20.78 -17.65
N PRO A 79 1.41 19.59 -17.10
CA PRO A 79 2.02 18.52 -17.88
C PRO A 79 1.02 17.93 -18.87
N HIS A 80 1.53 17.41 -19.98
CA HIS A 80 0.72 16.62 -20.89
C HIS A 80 0.48 15.24 -20.28
N TYR A 81 -0.67 14.61 -20.57
CA TYR A 81 -1.01 13.28 -20.02
C TYR A 81 0.06 12.22 -20.34
N SER A 82 0.73 12.32 -21.49
CA SER A 82 1.80 11.39 -21.87
C SER A 82 3.05 11.57 -21.00
N THR A 83 3.34 12.78 -20.52
CA THR A 83 4.44 13.05 -19.59
C THR A 83 4.24 12.26 -18.28
N LEU A 84 3.02 12.27 -17.74
CA LEU A 84 2.68 11.49 -16.55
C LEU A 84 2.78 9.99 -16.81
N LYS A 85 2.30 9.53 -17.98
CA LYS A 85 2.42 8.11 -18.37
C LYS A 85 3.88 7.68 -18.45
N TYR A 86 4.74 8.43 -19.13
CA TYR A 86 6.15 8.10 -19.26
C TYR A 86 6.89 8.13 -17.92
N PHE A 87 6.48 9.00 -16.99
CA PHE A 87 7.02 8.99 -15.64
C PHE A 87 6.55 7.76 -14.85
N ALA A 88 5.25 7.43 -14.95
CA ALA A 88 4.68 6.25 -14.30
C ALA A 88 5.26 4.93 -14.81
N ASP A 89 5.68 4.86 -16.08
CA ASP A 89 6.25 3.64 -16.67
C ASP A 89 7.71 3.37 -16.22
N ARG A 90 8.31 4.25 -15.40
CA ARG A 90 9.66 4.06 -14.85
C ARG A 90 9.64 3.05 -13.72
N SER A 91 10.64 2.17 -13.67
CA SER A 91 10.72 1.07 -12.68
C SER A 91 10.78 1.55 -11.23
N HIS A 92 11.39 2.71 -10.98
CA HIS A 92 11.64 3.21 -9.61
C HIS A 92 10.42 3.80 -8.90
N VAL A 93 9.26 3.97 -9.55
CA VAL A 93 8.10 4.61 -8.89
C VAL A 93 7.62 3.79 -7.69
N LEU A 94 7.62 2.46 -7.79
CA LEU A 94 7.24 1.60 -6.67
C LEU A 94 8.29 1.61 -5.55
N GLU A 95 9.58 1.61 -5.90
CA GLU A 95 10.68 1.73 -4.93
C GLU A 95 10.61 3.04 -4.15
N ILE A 96 10.33 4.16 -4.83
CA ILE A 96 10.11 5.46 -4.18
C ILE A 96 8.86 5.41 -3.30
N THR A 97 7.81 4.72 -3.74
CA THR A 97 6.59 4.53 -2.93
C THR A 97 6.91 3.82 -1.62
N ASP A 98 7.69 2.73 -1.68
CA ASP A 98 8.15 2.01 -0.49
C ASP A 98 9.01 2.90 0.42
N ALA A 99 9.94 3.67 -0.15
CA ALA A 99 10.78 4.59 0.61
C ALA A 99 9.98 5.71 1.30
N MET A 100 8.96 6.26 0.63
CA MET A 100 8.06 7.26 1.21
C MET A 100 7.22 6.69 2.36
N LEU A 101 6.73 5.46 2.22
CA LEU A 101 6.01 4.78 3.31
C LEU A 101 6.92 4.50 4.50
N ALA A 102 8.16 4.07 4.24
CA ALA A 102 9.17 3.87 5.27
C ALA A 102 9.44 5.14 6.08
N GLU A 103 9.56 6.29 5.40
CA GLU A 103 9.75 7.59 6.04
C GLU A 103 8.56 8.00 6.92
N ILE A 104 7.33 7.82 6.40
CA ILE A 104 6.09 8.08 7.15
C ILE A 104 6.09 7.26 8.45
N ILE A 105 6.50 6.00 8.39
CA ILE A 105 6.51 5.12 9.57
C ILE A 105 7.59 5.54 10.55
N LYS A 106 8.79 5.87 10.08
CA LYS A 106 9.87 6.36 10.94
C LYS A 106 9.48 7.65 11.67
N GLU A 107 8.73 8.54 11.01
CA GLU A 107 8.32 9.82 11.59
C GLU A 107 7.14 9.67 12.57
N PHE A 108 6.17 8.79 12.28
CA PHE A 108 4.89 8.76 13.02
C PHE A 108 4.62 7.47 13.81
N ALA A 109 5.40 6.41 13.61
CA ALA A 109 5.08 5.09 14.18
C ALA A 109 6.30 4.17 14.35
N ALA A 110 7.50 4.71 14.56
CA ALA A 110 8.73 3.92 14.72
C ALA A 110 8.67 2.94 15.91
N ASP A 111 8.02 3.35 17.00
CA ASP A 111 7.90 2.58 18.25
C ASP A 111 6.57 1.81 18.35
N ALA A 112 5.95 1.47 17.22
CA ALA A 112 4.68 0.76 17.22
C ALA A 112 4.80 -0.61 17.89
N ASP A 113 4.01 -0.86 18.94
CA ASP A 113 4.06 -2.11 19.70
C ASP A 113 3.52 -3.33 18.95
N GLU A 114 2.62 -3.11 17.99
CA GLU A 114 1.87 -4.17 17.33
C GLU A 114 1.79 -3.90 15.83
N ALA A 115 1.86 -4.96 15.03
CA ALA A 115 1.61 -4.91 13.60
C ALA A 115 0.69 -6.04 13.16
N SER A 116 0.00 -5.85 12.06
CA SER A 116 -0.85 -6.89 11.45
C SER A 116 -0.69 -6.90 9.94
N MET A 117 -0.59 -8.08 9.36
CA MET A 117 -0.43 -8.28 7.91
C MET A 117 -1.52 -9.18 7.33
N ASP A 118 -1.92 -8.84 6.11
CA ASP A 118 -2.94 -9.55 5.34
C ASP A 118 -2.79 -9.21 3.86
N SER A 119 -3.41 -10.00 3.00
CA SER A 119 -3.42 -9.80 1.56
C SER A 119 -4.83 -9.57 1.01
N THR A 120 -4.91 -8.91 -0.13
CA THR A 120 -6.20 -8.66 -0.77
C THR A 120 -6.08 -8.55 -2.28
N GLY A 121 -7.11 -8.98 -3.00
CA GLY A 121 -7.19 -8.82 -4.46
C GLY A 121 -7.72 -7.45 -4.87
N LEU A 122 -7.07 -6.81 -5.84
CA LEU A 122 -7.54 -5.65 -6.59
C LEU A 122 -7.92 -6.08 -8.01
N GLU A 123 -9.05 -5.57 -8.51
CA GLU A 123 -9.56 -5.94 -9.83
C GLU A 123 -8.75 -5.25 -10.93
N THR A 124 -8.36 -5.97 -11.99
CA THR A 124 -7.60 -5.39 -13.12
C THR A 124 -8.45 -4.68 -14.17
N SER A 125 -9.78 -4.67 -13.99
CA SER A 125 -10.67 -3.95 -14.88
C SER A 125 -11.91 -3.47 -14.16
N SER A 126 -12.37 -2.28 -14.54
CA SER A 126 -13.69 -1.75 -14.21
C SER A 126 -14.79 -2.32 -15.11
N ALA A 127 -14.66 -3.58 -15.58
CA ALA A 127 -15.67 -4.19 -16.44
C ALA A 127 -17.02 -4.16 -15.72
N SER A 128 -18.05 -3.62 -16.38
CA SER A 128 -19.36 -3.43 -15.76
C SER A 128 -19.94 -4.76 -15.27
N ALA A 129 -20.73 -4.72 -14.19
CA ALA A 129 -21.42 -5.90 -13.70
C ALA A 129 -22.23 -6.60 -14.81
N HIS A 130 -22.82 -5.82 -15.73
CA HIS A 130 -23.52 -6.33 -16.91
C HIS A 130 -22.63 -7.14 -17.86
N PHE A 131 -21.40 -6.69 -18.14
CA PHE A 131 -20.47 -7.44 -18.98
C PHE A 131 -20.01 -8.74 -18.30
N ARG A 132 -19.80 -8.69 -16.98
CA ARG A 132 -19.39 -9.86 -16.18
C ARG A 132 -20.43 -10.98 -16.22
N VAL A 133 -21.71 -10.65 -15.99
CA VAL A 133 -22.83 -11.62 -16.00
C VAL A 133 -22.97 -12.29 -17.37
N ARG A 134 -22.83 -11.53 -18.47
CA ARG A 134 -22.90 -12.08 -19.84
C ARG A 134 -21.71 -12.96 -20.24
N SER A 135 -20.52 -12.69 -19.69
CA SER A 135 -19.30 -13.35 -20.18
C SER A 135 -19.14 -14.80 -19.74
N GLY A 136 -19.82 -15.25 -18.67
CA GLY A 136 -19.69 -16.61 -18.11
C GLY A 136 -18.27 -16.98 -17.61
N LYS A 137 -17.31 -16.06 -17.66
CA LYS A 137 -15.90 -16.31 -17.34
C LYS A 137 -15.63 -16.10 -15.85
N THR A 138 -15.23 -17.15 -15.15
CA THR A 138 -14.63 -17.06 -13.81
C THR A 138 -13.25 -16.39 -13.91
N ARG A 139 -13.00 -15.40 -13.06
CA ARG A 139 -11.75 -14.61 -13.08
C ARG A 139 -10.56 -15.51 -12.74
N LYS A 140 -9.58 -15.57 -13.64
CA LYS A 140 -8.36 -16.37 -13.46
C LYS A 140 -7.18 -15.62 -12.84
N LYS A 141 -7.16 -14.27 -12.89
CA LYS A 141 -6.07 -13.43 -12.38
C LYS A 141 -6.56 -12.12 -11.75
N TYR A 142 -5.88 -11.66 -10.70
CA TYR A 142 -6.07 -10.35 -10.07
C TYR A 142 -4.73 -9.81 -9.58
N VAL A 143 -4.65 -8.50 -9.31
CA VAL A 143 -3.47 -7.94 -8.63
C VAL A 143 -3.60 -8.24 -7.15
N LYS A 144 -2.64 -8.96 -6.59
CA LYS A 144 -2.58 -9.27 -5.17
C LYS A 144 -1.77 -8.18 -4.47
N LEU A 145 -2.34 -7.61 -3.42
CA LEU A 145 -1.73 -6.60 -2.58
C LEU A 145 -1.61 -7.17 -1.17
N SER A 146 -0.39 -7.44 -0.73
CA SER A 146 -0.06 -7.80 0.64
C SER A 146 0.44 -6.55 1.37
N VAL A 147 -0.11 -6.26 2.55
CA VAL A 147 0.28 -5.08 3.36
C VAL A 147 0.45 -5.50 4.80
N CYS A 148 1.46 -4.95 5.44
CA CYS A 148 1.61 -4.95 6.89
C CYS A 148 1.37 -3.53 7.41
N ILE A 149 0.49 -3.39 8.38
CA ILE A 149 0.23 -2.10 9.05
C ILE A 149 0.70 -2.16 10.50
N VAL A 150 1.05 -1.00 11.05
CA VAL A 150 1.27 -0.82 12.48
C VAL A 150 -0.03 -0.42 13.18
N ALA A 151 -0.28 -0.97 14.35
CA ALA A 151 -1.43 -0.66 15.18
C ALA A 151 -1.34 0.77 15.75
N GLY A 152 -2.48 1.32 16.16
CA GLY A 152 -2.59 2.70 16.65
C GLY A 152 -2.82 3.69 15.52
N SER A 153 -1.82 3.88 14.64
CA SER A 153 -1.91 4.82 13.50
C SER A 153 -2.59 4.21 12.26
N MET A 154 -2.62 2.87 12.15
CA MET A 154 -3.04 2.13 10.94
C MET A 154 -2.29 2.56 9.68
N LEU A 155 -1.02 2.94 9.82
CA LEU A 155 -0.15 3.28 8.71
C LEU A 155 0.49 2.00 8.13
N PRO A 156 0.65 1.90 6.80
CA PRO A 156 1.29 0.75 6.18
C PRO A 156 2.82 0.82 6.37
N ALA A 157 3.36 -0.18 7.05
CA ALA A 157 4.80 -0.35 7.28
C ALA A 157 5.53 -1.06 6.12
N GLY A 158 4.78 -1.75 5.28
CA GLY A 158 5.32 -2.33 4.06
C GLY A 158 4.20 -2.86 3.17
N LEU A 159 4.50 -2.98 1.88
CA LEU A 159 3.62 -3.61 0.92
C LEU A 159 4.39 -4.45 -0.10
N VAL A 160 3.72 -5.46 -0.62
CA VAL A 160 4.17 -6.27 -1.76
C VAL A 160 3.00 -6.39 -2.72
N VAL A 161 3.28 -6.18 -4.01
CA VAL A 161 2.27 -6.25 -5.06
C VAL A 161 2.69 -7.29 -6.07
N GLY A 162 1.81 -8.26 -6.32
CA GLY A 162 2.05 -9.37 -7.23
C GLY A 162 0.81 -9.76 -8.01
N TRP A 163 0.91 -10.88 -8.72
CA TRP A 163 -0.22 -11.50 -9.40
C TRP A 163 -0.82 -12.61 -8.55
N GLY A 164 -2.14 -12.56 -8.35
CA GLY A 164 -2.92 -13.64 -7.78
C GLY A 164 -3.69 -14.44 -8.84
N PRO A 165 -4.19 -15.65 -8.47
CA PRO A 165 -4.13 -16.25 -7.14
C PRO A 165 -2.75 -16.86 -6.84
N GLY A 166 -2.29 -16.72 -5.60
CA GLY A 166 -1.03 -17.27 -5.11
C GLY A 166 -1.04 -17.35 -3.59
N ASN A 167 -0.19 -18.20 -3.02
CA ASN A 167 -0.09 -18.40 -1.58
C ASN A 167 0.46 -17.13 -0.91
N ASP A 168 -0.11 -16.71 0.22
CA ASP A 168 0.34 -15.55 1.00
C ASP A 168 1.80 -15.68 1.46
N LYS A 169 2.24 -16.91 1.72
CA LYS A 169 3.62 -17.23 2.08
C LYS A 169 4.65 -16.85 1.01
N CYS A 170 4.26 -16.73 -0.26
CA CYS A 170 5.19 -16.34 -1.32
C CYS A 170 5.61 -14.87 -1.22
N GLU A 171 4.73 -13.99 -0.71
CA GLU A 171 4.97 -12.55 -0.58
C GLU A 171 5.51 -12.18 0.82
N ALA A 172 5.40 -13.11 1.78
CA ALA A 172 5.83 -12.89 3.16
C ALA A 172 7.32 -12.53 3.33
N PRO A 173 8.30 -13.15 2.64
CA PRO A 173 9.70 -12.81 2.84
C PRO A 173 10.00 -11.34 2.52
N GLU A 174 9.54 -10.88 1.34
CA GLU A 174 9.73 -9.49 0.92
C GLU A 174 8.96 -8.51 1.84
N LEU A 175 7.72 -8.85 2.19
CA LEU A 175 6.91 -7.98 3.06
C LEU A 175 7.54 -7.83 4.44
N LEU A 176 7.96 -8.93 5.06
CA LEU A 176 8.56 -8.91 6.39
C LEU A 176 9.90 -8.17 6.40
N GLU A 177 10.73 -8.34 5.38
CA GLU A 177 12.00 -7.62 5.26
C GLU A 177 11.78 -6.11 5.14
N LYS A 178 10.82 -5.66 4.30
CA LYS A 178 10.44 -4.24 4.20
C LYS A 178 10.01 -3.67 5.56
N VAL A 179 9.18 -4.39 6.30
CA VAL A 179 8.67 -3.94 7.61
C VAL A 179 9.79 -3.91 8.65
N ARG A 180 10.66 -4.92 8.65
CA ARG A 180 11.82 -5.02 9.55
C ARG A 180 12.77 -3.83 9.42
N HIS A 181 12.93 -3.28 8.22
CA HIS A 181 13.77 -2.11 7.99
C HIS A 181 13.22 -0.79 8.54
N VAL A 182 11.93 -0.74 8.92
CA VAL A 182 11.27 0.51 9.31
C VAL A 182 10.72 0.51 10.73
N THR A 183 10.44 -0.66 11.31
CA THR A 183 9.89 -0.80 12.66
C THR A 183 10.22 -2.17 13.26
N GLN A 184 10.18 -2.30 14.58
CA GLN A 184 10.31 -3.58 15.29
C GLN A 184 9.19 -3.74 16.33
N PRO A 185 7.98 -4.16 15.93
CA PRO A 185 6.87 -4.31 16.85
C PRO A 185 7.10 -5.47 17.81
N LYS A 186 6.53 -5.40 19.01
CA LYS A 186 6.58 -6.53 19.96
C LYS A 186 5.79 -7.74 19.44
N ARG A 187 4.69 -7.49 18.72
CA ARG A 187 3.78 -8.52 18.22
C ARG A 187 3.41 -8.29 16.75
N LEU A 188 3.37 -9.38 15.99
CA LEU A 188 2.88 -9.41 14.61
C LEU A 188 1.72 -10.40 14.50
N PHE A 189 0.60 -9.96 13.92
CA PHE A 189 -0.59 -10.77 13.71
C PHE A 189 -0.81 -11.05 12.22
N ALA A 190 -1.08 -12.30 11.85
CA ALA A 190 -1.41 -12.68 10.47
C ALA A 190 -2.47 -13.78 10.44
N ASP A 191 -3.09 -14.00 9.29
CA ASP A 191 -4.08 -15.05 9.11
C ASP A 191 -3.45 -16.45 8.89
N ALA A 192 -4.28 -17.49 8.83
CA ALA A 192 -3.81 -18.86 8.60
C ALA A 192 -3.16 -19.08 7.22
N GLY A 193 -3.37 -18.19 6.24
CA GLY A 193 -2.70 -18.22 4.95
C GLY A 193 -1.19 -18.09 5.10
N TYR A 194 -0.75 -17.29 6.08
CA TYR A 194 0.65 -17.11 6.47
C TYR A 194 1.18 -18.16 7.45
N ASP A 195 0.42 -19.22 7.76
CA ASP A 195 0.93 -20.28 8.65
C ASP A 195 2.09 -21.05 8.01
N ALA A 196 3.28 -20.89 8.59
CA ALA A 196 4.47 -21.70 8.38
C ALA A 196 5.47 -21.51 9.51
N GLU A 197 6.21 -22.58 9.84
CA GLU A 197 7.20 -22.56 10.91
C GLU A 197 8.32 -21.55 10.62
N TRP A 198 8.79 -21.49 9.37
CA TRP A 198 9.85 -20.56 8.97
C TRP A 198 9.43 -19.09 9.12
N ILE A 199 8.15 -18.75 8.97
CA ILE A 199 7.65 -17.38 9.21
C ILE A 199 7.75 -17.06 10.70
N HIS A 200 7.40 -18.02 11.57
CA HIS A 200 7.56 -17.85 13.00
C HIS A 200 9.03 -17.70 13.41
N MET A 201 9.93 -18.55 12.88
CA MET A 201 11.37 -18.46 13.13
C MET A 201 11.94 -17.12 12.65
N TYR A 202 11.61 -16.69 11.42
CA TYR A 202 12.03 -15.39 10.89
C TYR A 202 11.61 -14.26 11.84
N CYS A 203 10.35 -14.25 12.27
CA CYS A 203 9.85 -13.20 13.17
C CYS A 203 10.52 -13.27 14.55
N ARG A 204 10.55 -14.45 15.19
CA ARG A 204 10.91 -14.59 16.60
C ARG A 204 12.42 -14.60 16.83
N GLU A 205 13.14 -15.32 16.00
CA GLU A 205 14.60 -15.50 16.14
C GLU A 205 15.35 -14.48 15.29
N GLY A 206 14.91 -14.27 14.04
CA GLY A 206 15.56 -13.35 13.11
C GLY A 206 15.30 -11.88 13.42
N TRP A 207 14.07 -11.54 13.83
CA TRP A 207 13.61 -10.16 14.00
C TRP A 207 13.25 -9.81 15.45
N GLY A 208 13.13 -10.78 16.37
CA GLY A 208 12.77 -10.52 17.77
C GLY A 208 11.30 -10.13 17.99
N VAL A 209 10.43 -10.44 17.03
CA VAL A 209 8.99 -10.11 17.02
C VAL A 209 8.15 -11.35 17.31
N GLN A 210 7.20 -11.24 18.24
CA GLN A 210 6.29 -12.34 18.56
C GLN A 210 5.19 -12.47 17.48
N SER A 211 5.34 -13.44 16.59
CA SER A 211 4.33 -13.76 15.58
C SER A 211 3.17 -14.60 16.16
N TRP A 212 1.95 -14.19 15.87
CA TRP A 212 0.70 -14.82 16.28
C TRP A 212 -0.14 -15.13 15.05
N ILE A 213 -0.06 -16.38 14.59
CA ILE A 213 -0.65 -16.86 13.33
C ILE A 213 -1.36 -18.18 13.65
N PRO A 214 -2.67 -18.31 13.40
CA PRO A 214 -3.36 -19.55 13.69
C PRO A 214 -2.88 -20.65 12.75
N PRO A 215 -2.72 -21.89 13.24
CA PRO A 215 -2.21 -22.97 12.41
C PRO A 215 -3.29 -23.42 11.41
N ALA A 216 -2.90 -23.57 10.15
CA ALA A 216 -3.66 -24.25 9.11
C ALA A 216 -3.49 -25.77 9.30
N VAL A 217 -4.51 -26.39 9.90
CA VAL A 217 -4.52 -27.83 10.20
C VAL A 217 -4.99 -28.60 8.96
N HIS A 218 -4.08 -29.35 8.35
CA HIS A 218 -4.37 -30.17 7.17
C HIS A 218 -4.39 -31.68 7.46
N ARG A 219 -3.93 -32.09 8.65
CA ARG A 219 -3.87 -33.50 9.03
C ARG A 219 -5.20 -33.95 9.64
N ALA A 220 -5.60 -35.18 9.32
CA ALA A 220 -6.85 -35.75 9.79
C ALA A 220 -6.87 -35.97 11.32
N ASP A 221 -5.70 -36.19 11.93
CA ASP A 221 -5.52 -36.34 13.38
C ASP A 221 -5.55 -35.00 14.15
N GLY A 222 -5.63 -33.87 13.44
CA GLY A 222 -5.62 -32.54 14.02
C GLY A 222 -4.24 -32.08 14.52
N SER A 223 -3.17 -32.86 14.30
CA SER A 223 -1.85 -32.52 14.80
C SER A 223 -1.21 -31.37 14.02
N VAL A 224 -0.49 -30.51 14.74
CA VAL A 224 0.27 -29.40 14.17
C VAL A 224 1.74 -29.68 14.41
N GLY A 225 2.55 -29.67 13.34
CA GLY A 225 4.00 -29.78 13.43
C GLY A 225 4.66 -28.40 13.44
N GLY A 226 5.84 -28.32 14.06
CA GLY A 226 6.60 -27.08 14.21
C GLY A 226 6.55 -26.56 15.65
N GLU A 227 7.69 -26.11 16.16
CA GLU A 227 7.86 -25.67 17.55
C GLU A 227 6.95 -24.48 17.86
N TYR A 228 6.95 -23.46 16.99
CA TYR A 228 6.11 -22.28 17.18
C TYR A 228 4.67 -22.53 16.76
N ARG A 229 4.43 -23.31 15.70
CA ARG A 229 3.06 -23.60 15.26
C ARG A 229 2.24 -24.34 16.32
N GLN A 230 2.84 -25.28 17.06
CA GLN A 230 2.18 -25.99 18.17
C GLN A 230 1.77 -25.05 19.31
N GLN A 231 2.46 -23.92 19.45
CA GLN A 231 2.17 -22.92 20.47
C GLN A 231 0.99 -22.02 20.13
N MET A 232 0.50 -22.03 18.89
CA MET A 232 -0.58 -21.17 18.40
C MET A 232 -1.98 -21.69 18.77
N THR A 233 -2.15 -22.09 20.04
CA THR A 233 -3.44 -22.57 20.55
C THR A 233 -4.46 -21.43 20.61
N LYS A 234 -5.76 -21.75 20.47
CA LYS A 234 -6.85 -20.76 20.57
C LYS A 234 -6.77 -19.91 21.86
N GLN A 235 -6.41 -20.54 22.98
CA GLN A 235 -6.24 -19.85 24.26
C GLN A 235 -5.06 -18.87 24.24
N ARG A 236 -3.91 -19.26 23.69
CA ARG A 236 -2.73 -18.38 23.58
C ARG A 236 -2.98 -17.24 22.60
N LEU A 237 -3.59 -17.50 21.44
CA LEU A 237 -3.99 -16.46 20.49
C LEU A 237 -4.91 -15.43 21.15
N LYS A 238 -5.95 -15.88 21.86
CA LYS A 238 -6.86 -14.99 22.60
C LYS A 238 -6.14 -14.18 23.67
N LYS A 239 -5.33 -14.85 24.51
CA LYS A 239 -4.56 -14.20 25.60
C LYS A 239 -3.61 -13.13 25.08
N ASN A 240 -3.04 -13.33 23.89
CA ASN A 240 -2.07 -12.41 23.29
C ASN A 240 -2.67 -11.43 22.28
N GLY A 241 -4.00 -11.26 22.29
CA GLY A 241 -4.65 -10.17 21.57
C GLY A 241 -4.80 -10.41 20.06
N TYR A 242 -4.90 -11.66 19.59
CA TYR A 242 -5.03 -11.99 18.16
C TYR A 242 -6.15 -11.23 17.42
N GLY A 243 -7.18 -10.75 18.12
CA GLY A 243 -8.20 -9.87 17.53
C GLY A 243 -7.65 -8.59 16.89
N ARG A 244 -6.44 -8.15 17.25
CA ARG A 244 -5.75 -7.03 16.60
C ARG A 244 -5.44 -7.27 15.12
N ARG A 245 -5.45 -8.52 14.65
CA ARG A 245 -5.40 -8.85 13.21
C ARG A 245 -6.49 -8.14 12.41
N TRP A 246 -7.67 -7.89 12.98
CA TRP A 246 -8.76 -7.20 12.26
C TRP A 246 -8.44 -5.76 11.85
N LEU A 247 -7.36 -5.17 12.38
CA LEU A 247 -6.91 -3.84 11.99
C LEU A 247 -6.48 -3.80 10.52
N VAL A 248 -5.70 -4.78 10.03
CA VAL A 248 -5.28 -4.80 8.62
C VAL A 248 -6.45 -5.04 7.68
N GLU A 249 -7.43 -5.87 8.06
CA GLU A 249 -8.67 -6.03 7.30
C GLU A 249 -9.44 -4.71 7.21
N SER A 250 -9.54 -4.00 8.34
CA SER A 250 -10.19 -2.69 8.41
C SER A 250 -9.46 -1.66 7.54
N PHE A 251 -8.13 -1.68 7.54
CA PHE A 251 -7.29 -0.86 6.65
C PHE A 251 -7.60 -1.16 5.18
N MET A 252 -7.54 -2.43 4.77
CA MET A 252 -7.81 -2.85 3.39
C MET A 252 -9.24 -2.50 2.94
N SER A 253 -10.20 -2.66 3.85
CA SER A 253 -11.59 -2.30 3.63
C SER A 253 -11.73 -0.78 3.41
N GLY A 254 -11.09 0.04 4.24
CA GLY A 254 -11.07 1.49 4.09
C GLY A 254 -10.33 1.96 2.82
N LEU A 255 -9.20 1.34 2.50
CA LEU A 255 -8.43 1.56 1.28
C LEU A 255 -9.31 1.34 0.04
N LYS A 256 -9.99 0.19 -0.05
CA LYS A 256 -10.86 -0.15 -1.18
C LYS A 256 -12.06 0.78 -1.33
N ARG A 257 -12.67 1.20 -0.22
CA ARG A 257 -13.80 2.16 -0.25
C ARG A 257 -13.34 3.55 -0.69
N THR A 258 -12.16 3.98 -0.24
CA THR A 258 -11.64 5.32 -0.52
C THR A 258 -11.04 5.40 -1.92
N MET A 259 -10.15 4.46 -2.26
CA MET A 259 -9.34 4.44 -3.49
C MET A 259 -9.89 3.54 -4.60
N GLY A 260 -11.02 2.86 -4.35
CA GLY A 260 -11.65 1.94 -5.30
C GLY A 260 -10.98 0.57 -5.34
N SER A 261 -11.79 -0.49 -5.48
CA SER A 261 -11.35 -1.88 -5.54
C SER A 261 -10.77 -2.31 -6.90
N ALA A 262 -11.02 -1.52 -7.96
CA ALA A 262 -10.52 -1.78 -9.30
C ALA A 262 -9.38 -0.84 -9.67
N LEU A 263 -8.42 -1.35 -10.42
CA LEU A 263 -7.32 -0.63 -11.05
C LEU A 263 -7.74 -0.19 -12.46
N ALA A 264 -7.29 0.99 -12.87
CA ALA A 264 -7.60 1.58 -14.16
C ALA A 264 -6.51 1.34 -15.22
N ALA A 265 -5.29 1.02 -14.79
CA ALA A 265 -4.15 0.73 -15.66
C ALA A 265 -4.38 -0.52 -16.54
N ARG A 266 -3.59 -0.63 -17.61
CA ARG A 266 -3.76 -1.67 -18.65
C ARG A 266 -2.55 -2.58 -18.84
N SER A 267 -1.34 -2.09 -18.61
CA SER A 267 -0.14 -2.93 -18.58
C SER A 267 0.09 -3.49 -17.19
N GLU A 268 0.81 -4.61 -17.10
CA GLU A 268 1.11 -5.26 -15.82
C GLU A 268 1.92 -4.34 -14.89
N SER A 269 2.95 -3.68 -15.41
CA SER A 269 3.78 -2.75 -14.64
C SER A 269 2.96 -1.57 -14.07
N SER A 270 2.11 -0.96 -14.89
CA SER A 270 1.29 0.16 -14.45
C SER A 270 0.21 -0.25 -13.45
N LEU A 271 -0.30 -1.49 -13.51
CA LEU A 271 -1.23 -2.03 -12.52
C LEU A 271 -0.56 -2.17 -11.14
N ILE A 272 0.66 -2.68 -11.11
CA ILE A 272 1.47 -2.81 -9.89
C ILE A 272 1.74 -1.43 -9.27
N ILE A 273 2.17 -0.46 -10.10
CA ILE A 273 2.45 0.90 -9.67
C ILE A 273 1.18 1.60 -9.17
N GLU A 274 0.04 1.44 -9.85
CA GLU A 274 -1.23 2.00 -9.39
C GLU A 274 -1.65 1.43 -8.03
N ALA A 275 -1.46 0.13 -7.78
CA ALA A 275 -1.76 -0.48 -6.49
C ALA A 275 -0.91 0.12 -5.36
N GLY A 276 0.40 0.27 -5.57
CA GLY A 276 1.30 0.92 -4.61
C GLY A 276 0.92 2.38 -4.35
N LEU A 277 0.66 3.15 -5.40
CA LEU A 277 0.24 4.56 -5.28
C LEU A 277 -1.09 4.72 -4.55
N LYS A 278 -2.03 3.77 -4.68
CA LYS A 278 -3.27 3.79 -3.89
C LYS A 278 -3.01 3.62 -2.39
N VAL A 279 -2.08 2.74 -2.02
CA VAL A 279 -1.68 2.56 -0.60
C VAL A 279 -1.04 3.83 -0.06
N LEU A 280 -0.08 4.40 -0.79
CA LEU A 280 0.59 5.65 -0.39
C LEU A 280 -0.40 6.83 -0.32
N ALA A 281 -1.26 7.01 -1.33
CA ALA A 281 -2.30 8.04 -1.31
C ALA A 281 -3.23 7.88 -0.11
N TYR A 282 -3.51 6.65 0.32
CA TYR A 282 -4.39 6.40 1.47
C TYR A 282 -3.67 6.67 2.78
N ALA A 283 -2.38 6.34 2.88
CA ALA A 283 -1.55 6.69 4.02
C ALA A 283 -1.46 8.22 4.18
N LEU A 284 -1.18 8.96 3.11
CA LEU A 284 -1.06 10.43 3.13
C LEU A 284 -2.36 11.17 3.47
N ARG A 285 -3.50 10.54 3.21
CA ARG A 285 -4.83 11.11 3.52
C ARG A 285 -5.19 10.97 5.00
N ARG A 286 -4.63 9.97 5.69
CA ARG A 286 -4.97 9.64 7.08
C ARG A 286 -4.21 10.53 8.05
#